data_AF-A0A3D0XGT7-F1
#
_entry.id   AF-A0A3D0XGT7-F1
#
_cell.length_a   1.000
_cell.length_b   1.000
_cell.length_c   1.000
_cell.angle_alpha   90.00
_cell.angle_beta   90.00
_cell.angle_gamma   90.00
#
_symmetry.space_group_name_H-M   'P 1'
#
loop_
_entity.id
_entity.type
_entity.pdbx_description
1 polymer ?
#
loop_
_entity_poly.entity_id
_entity_poly.type
_entity_poly.pdbx_seq_one_letter_code
_entity_poly.pdbx_strand_id
1 'polypeptide(L)'
;MIVCLCFLALSCLGQAAEPILAFPTAEGFGRHAEGGRGGKVLFVTHLRDHGPGSLRAAIEDPEPRTVIFRVGGTIELEAPLRI
;
A
#
# COMPACT_ATOMS: atom_id res chain seq x y z
N MET A 1 6.53 -35.17 33.87
CA MET A 1 5.41 -34.39 33.28
C MET A 1 5.66 -32.88 33.17
N ILE A 2 6.59 -32.28 33.93
CA ILE A 2 6.92 -30.82 33.84
C ILE A 2 7.83 -30.47 32.65
N VAL A 3 8.74 -31.36 32.24
CA VAL A 3 9.67 -31.11 31.12
C VAL A 3 8.97 -31.09 29.74
N CYS A 4 7.84 -31.80 29.61
CA CYS A 4 7.05 -31.83 28.37
C CYS A 4 6.28 -30.52 28.13
N LEU A 5 5.88 -29.81 29.19
CA LEU A 5 5.11 -28.57 29.11
C LEU A 5 5.96 -27.37 28.62
N CYS A 6 7.25 -27.34 28.96
CA CYS A 6 8.18 -26.29 28.50
C CYS A 6 8.57 -26.44 27.02
N PHE A 7 8.60 -27.67 26.48
CA PHE A 7 8.94 -27.92 25.08
C PHE A 7 7.84 -27.48 24.11
N LEU A 8 6.57 -27.58 24.53
CA LEU A 8 5.42 -27.09 23.76
C LEU A 8 5.31 -25.56 23.72
N ALA A 9 5.76 -24.86 24.77
CA ALA A 9 5.74 -23.40 24.79
C ALA A 9 6.81 -22.77 23.87
N LEU A 10 7.93 -23.47 23.65
CA LEU A 10 9.02 -22.99 22.81
C LEU A 10 8.71 -23.09 21.30
N SER A 11 7.77 -23.94 20.90
CA SER A 11 7.46 -24.22 19.49
C SER A 11 6.63 -23.13 18.81
N CYS A 12 5.96 -22.26 19.56
CA CYS A 12 5.11 -21.19 19.01
C CYS A 12 5.85 -19.87 18.74
N LEU A 13 7.08 -19.69 19.23
CA LEU A 13 7.80 -18.41 19.13
C LEU A 13 8.42 -18.13 17.75
N GLY A 14 8.23 -19.02 16.77
CA GLY A 14 8.99 -19.01 15.51
C GLY A 14 8.17 -19.14 14.22
N GLN A 15 6.87 -18.82 14.21
CA GLN A 15 6.15 -18.71 12.93
C GLN A 15 6.41 -17.34 12.31
N ALA A 16 7.39 -17.26 11.41
CA ALA A 16 7.48 -16.17 10.46
C ALA A 16 6.25 -16.24 9.54
N ALA A 17 5.44 -15.18 9.52
CA ALA A 17 4.30 -15.09 8.62
C ALA A 17 4.82 -14.97 7.17
N GLU A 18 4.33 -15.83 6.27
CA GLU A 18 4.64 -15.74 4.85
C GLU A 18 4.22 -14.36 4.30
N PRO A 19 5.11 -13.64 3.57
CA PRO A 19 4.80 -12.32 3.09
C PRO A 19 3.65 -12.34 2.09
N ILE A 20 2.61 -11.54 2.38
CA ILE A 20 1.37 -11.49 1.60
C ILE A 20 1.66 -11.01 0.18
N LEU A 21 1.09 -11.69 -0.82
CA LEU A 21 1.21 -11.27 -2.21
C LEU A 21 0.53 -9.92 -2.48
N ALA A 22 1.03 -9.16 -3.45
CA ALA A 22 0.44 -7.89 -3.89
C ALA A 22 -1.01 -8.09 -4.36
N PHE A 23 -1.26 -9.18 -5.10
CA PHE A 23 -2.55 -9.70 -5.53
C PHE A 23 -2.46 -11.24 -5.66
N PRO A 24 -3.59 -11.99 -5.72
CA PRO A 24 -3.59 -13.45 -5.58
C PRO A 24 -2.69 -14.22 -6.56
N THR A 25 -2.49 -13.68 -7.77
CA THR A 25 -1.70 -14.29 -8.84
C THR A 25 -0.36 -13.59 -9.06
N ALA A 26 0.16 -12.86 -8.06
CA ALA A 26 1.39 -12.09 -8.22
C ALA A 26 2.63 -12.99 -8.29
N GLU A 27 3.48 -12.75 -9.30
CA GLU A 27 4.69 -13.52 -9.59
C GLU A 27 5.92 -12.60 -9.75
N GLY A 28 7.11 -13.18 -9.80
CA GLY A 28 8.38 -12.47 -9.97
C GLY A 28 8.82 -11.65 -8.76
N PHE A 29 9.80 -10.74 -8.97
CA PHE A 29 10.46 -9.99 -7.89
C PHE A 29 9.55 -8.97 -7.19
N GLY A 30 8.50 -8.50 -7.85
CA GLY A 30 7.55 -7.52 -7.30
C GLY A 30 6.35 -8.14 -6.57
N ARG A 31 6.28 -9.47 -6.45
CA ARG A 31 5.07 -10.17 -5.99
C ARG A 31 4.61 -9.83 -4.58
N HIS A 32 5.46 -9.21 -3.77
CA HIS A 32 5.17 -8.79 -2.40
C HIS A 32 5.05 -7.26 -2.23
N ALA A 33 4.94 -6.50 -3.34
CA ALA A 33 4.76 -5.05 -3.27
C ALA A 33 3.49 -4.69 -2.47
N GLU A 34 3.65 -3.86 -1.44
CA GLU A 34 2.57 -3.51 -0.52
C GLU A 34 1.65 -2.42 -1.09
N GLY A 35 2.21 -1.52 -1.91
CA GLY A 35 1.48 -0.38 -2.47
C GLY A 35 0.85 0.48 -1.38
N GLY A 36 -0.45 0.77 -1.50
CA GLY A 36 -1.21 1.56 -0.53
C GLY A 36 -1.84 0.77 0.64
N ARG A 37 -1.43 -0.48 0.86
CA ARG A 37 -2.05 -1.36 1.87
C ARG A 37 -1.93 -0.78 3.28
N GLY A 38 -3.03 -0.81 4.04
CA GLY A 38 -3.11 -0.25 5.39
C GLY A 38 -3.06 1.28 5.45
N GLY A 39 -2.97 1.94 4.30
CA GLY A 39 -2.84 3.37 4.17
C GLY A 39 -4.16 4.13 4.07
N LYS A 40 -4.06 5.41 3.70
CA LYS A 40 -5.20 6.29 3.47
C LYS A 40 -5.85 5.99 2.11
N VAL A 41 -7.15 6.24 2.02
CA VAL A 41 -7.85 6.36 0.73
C VAL A 41 -8.00 7.85 0.41
N LEU A 42 -7.36 8.29 -0.68
CA LEU A 42 -7.39 9.68 -1.13
C LEU A 42 -8.18 9.78 -2.44
N PHE A 43 -8.94 10.86 -2.59
CA PHE A 43 -9.82 11.05 -3.74
C PHE A 43 -9.34 12.18 -4.63
N VAL A 44 -9.18 11.88 -5.92
CA VAL A 44 -8.99 12.91 -6.96
C VAL A 44 -10.37 13.37 -7.42
N THR A 45 -10.66 14.65 -7.20
CA THR A 45 -11.99 15.26 -7.45
C THR A 45 -11.98 16.28 -8.59
N HIS A 46 -10.82 16.61 -9.14
CA HIS A 46 -10.69 17.48 -10.31
C HIS A 46 -9.41 17.20 -11.11
N LEU A 47 -9.34 17.72 -12.34
CA LEU A 47 -8.27 17.44 -13.30
C LEU A 47 -7.13 18.48 -13.35
N ARG A 48 -7.17 19.51 -12.49
CA ARG A 48 -6.06 20.47 -12.35
C ARG A 48 -4.86 19.80 -11.65
N ASP A 49 -3.64 20.19 -12.02
CA ASP A 49 -2.41 19.61 -11.48
C ASP A 49 -2.25 19.85 -9.96
N HIS A 50 -2.54 21.08 -9.49
CA HIS A 50 -2.37 21.48 -8.10
C HIS A 50 -3.69 21.73 -7.35
N GLY A 51 -3.58 21.80 -6.02
CA GLY A 51 -4.65 22.16 -5.10
C GLY A 51 -5.33 20.95 -4.45
N PRO A 52 -6.14 21.17 -3.38
CA PRO A 52 -6.83 20.09 -2.69
C PRO A 52 -7.72 19.27 -3.63
N GLY A 53 -7.58 17.95 -3.60
CA GLY A 53 -8.32 17.04 -4.48
C GLY A 53 -7.71 16.84 -5.88
N SER A 54 -6.50 17.37 -6.14
CA SER A 54 -5.69 17.01 -7.30
C SER A 54 -4.98 15.66 -7.11
N LEU A 55 -4.51 15.07 -8.21
CA LEU A 55 -3.59 13.92 -8.17
C LEU A 55 -2.29 14.27 -7.44
N ARG A 56 -1.73 15.46 -7.67
CA ARG A 56 -0.49 15.88 -7.03
C ARG A 56 -0.60 15.95 -5.52
N ALA A 57 -1.65 16.59 -5.02
CA ALA A 57 -1.93 16.63 -3.58
C ALA A 57 -2.10 15.21 -2.99
N ALA A 58 -2.67 14.27 -3.75
CA ALA A 58 -2.78 12.89 -3.30
C ALA A 58 -1.42 12.17 -3.26
N ILE A 59 -0.55 12.33 -4.27
CA ILE A 59 0.74 11.65 -4.29
C ILE A 59 1.80 12.28 -3.37
N GLU A 60 1.64 13.54 -2.99
CA GLU A 60 2.54 14.23 -2.07
C GLU A 60 2.21 13.94 -0.59
N ASP A 61 1.08 13.27 -0.29
CA ASP A 61 0.82 12.75 1.06
C ASP A 61 1.90 11.71 1.41
N PRO A 62 2.62 11.86 2.53
CA PRO A 62 3.74 10.98 2.87
C PRO A 62 3.29 9.56 3.27
N GLU A 63 2.02 9.37 3.63
CA GLU A 63 1.52 8.08 4.09
C GLU A 63 1.30 7.11 2.92
N PRO A 64 1.34 5.78 3.16
CA PRO A 64 0.84 4.81 2.21
C PRO A 64 -0.58 5.18 1.78
N ARG A 65 -0.87 5.06 0.48
CA ARG A 65 -2.09 5.64 -0.09
C ARG A 65 -2.63 4.84 -1.26
N THR A 66 -3.95 4.71 -1.28
CA THR A 66 -4.73 4.26 -2.43
C THR A 66 -5.45 5.48 -3.01
N VAL A 67 -5.15 5.82 -4.25
CA VAL A 67 -5.73 6.99 -4.93
C VAL A 67 -6.91 6.56 -5.79
N ILE A 68 -8.10 7.09 -5.49
CA ILE A 68 -9.33 6.81 -6.23
C ILE A 68 -9.72 8.05 -7.05
N PHE A 69 -9.90 7.85 -8.36
CA PHE A 69 -10.36 8.90 -9.27
C PHE A 69 -11.89 8.96 -9.27
N ARG A 70 -12.46 10.09 -8.84
CA ARG A 70 -13.91 10.36 -8.90
C ARG A 70 -14.33 11.09 -10.18
N VAL A 71 -13.35 11.51 -10.97
CA VAL A 71 -13.51 12.23 -12.24
C VAL A 71 -12.69 11.52 -13.33
N GLY A 72 -13.11 11.67 -14.58
CA GLY A 72 -12.39 11.16 -15.75
C GLY A 72 -11.96 12.30 -16.67
N GLY A 73 -10.84 12.10 -17.37
CA GLY A 73 -10.27 13.05 -18.32
C GLY A 73 -8.75 13.10 -18.23
N THR A 74 -8.14 14.11 -18.85
CA THR A 74 -6.69 14.31 -18.87
C THR A 74 -6.27 15.31 -17.79
N ILE A 75 -5.21 14.98 -17.05
CA ILE A 75 -4.54 15.91 -16.14
C ILE A 75 -3.33 16.46 -16.88
N GLU A 76 -3.35 17.74 -17.21
CA GLU A 76 -2.19 18.45 -17.77
C GLU A 76 -1.23 18.77 -16.63
N LEU A 77 -0.08 18.08 -16.59
CA LEU A 77 0.93 18.26 -15.55
C LEU A 77 1.81 19.48 -15.84
N GLU A 78 1.98 20.38 -14.86
CA GLU A 78 2.86 21.54 -14.96
C GLU A 78 4.34 21.15 -14.73
N ALA A 79 4.56 20.03 -14.02
CA ALA A 79 5.88 19.43 -13.80
C ALA A 79 5.77 17.90 -13.62
N PRO A 80 6.86 17.13 -13.77
CA PRO A 80 6.85 15.69 -13.51
C PRO A 80 6.37 15.35 -12.09
N LEU A 81 5.57 14.30 -11.97
CA LEU A 81 5.19 13.72 -10.69
C LEU A 81 6.34 12.84 -10.16
N ARG A 82 6.56 12.85 -8.84
CA ARG A 82 7.48 11.94 -8.14
C ARG A 82 6.65 11.07 -7.20
N ILE A 83 6.78 9.75 -7.32
CA ILE A 83 5.96 8.75 -6.63
C ILE A 83 6.87 7.87 -5.77
#